data_AF-A0A3D1J407-F1
#
_entry.id   AF-A0A3D1J407-F1
#
_cell.length_a   1.000
_cell.length_b   1.000
_cell.length_c   1.000
_cell.angle_alpha   90.00
_cell.angle_beta   90.00
_cell.angle_gamma   90.00
#
_symmetry.space_group_name_H-M   'P 1'
#
loop_
_entity.id
_entity.type
_entity.pdbx_description
1 polymer ?
#
loop_
_entity_poly.entity_id
_entity_poly.type
_entity_poly.pdbx_seq_one_letter_code
_entity_poly.pdbx_strand_id
1 'polypeptide(L)'
;ASEVIQDNAIGLPPLNRRLARELVSRTRAAHLLEPYRHIPGVETESILDALLRVSELVCALPWIVDMEINPFIADESGCIAVDARVTIDSDSLAPDPHFNHMAIHPYPAQLERVERMRSGHTLHIRPIRPEDAALEIAFVDRMSERSRYMRFFNVVRGLTPAMLARLTQVDYDRELALIALSAETGEAQQIVGIARFAPNPDGESCEFAVAIDDQWNRRGIATILMERLFEAARGRRYSRMTGVVLPENDSMLRLAAQLNFTRSRDEDDPALVMIARSLL
;
A
#
# COMPACT_ATOMS: atom_id res chain seq x y z
N ALA A 1 -2.20 -19.93 32.58
CA ALA A 1 -0.84 -19.63 33.10
C ALA A 1 -0.36 -18.22 32.70
N SER A 2 -0.62 -17.75 31.46
CA SER A 2 -0.24 -16.41 30.98
C SER A 2 -0.87 -15.25 31.80
N GLU A 3 -2.16 -15.32 32.17
CA GLU A 3 -2.82 -14.24 32.94
C GLU A 3 -2.23 -13.97 34.32
N VAL A 4 -1.56 -14.96 34.93
CA VAL A 4 -0.99 -14.85 36.28
C VAL A 4 0.42 -14.23 36.26
N ILE A 5 1.08 -14.20 35.09
CA ILE A 5 2.50 -13.80 34.95
C ILE A 5 2.65 -12.44 34.23
N GLN A 6 1.56 -11.85 33.71
CA GLN A 6 1.57 -10.60 32.92
C GLN A 6 2.57 -10.63 31.75
N ASP A 7 2.77 -11.80 31.14
CA ASP A 7 3.66 -11.96 29.99
C ASP A 7 2.90 -11.74 28.68
N ASN A 8 2.61 -10.48 28.37
CA ASN A 8 1.77 -10.09 27.25
C ASN A 8 2.50 -9.11 26.33
N ALA A 9 2.34 -9.31 25.02
CA ALA A 9 2.74 -8.34 24.00
C ALA A 9 1.49 -7.90 23.21
N ILE A 10 1.41 -6.60 22.91
CA ILE A 10 0.29 -6.02 22.17
C ILE A 10 0.81 -5.51 20.83
N GLY A 11 0.08 -5.84 19.76
CA GLY A 11 0.31 -5.34 18.41
C GLY A 11 -1.02 -4.99 17.74
N LEU A 12 -0.95 -4.11 16.76
CA LEU A 12 -2.11 -3.74 15.95
C LEU A 12 -2.03 -4.46 14.59
N PRO A 13 -3.11 -5.08 14.12
CA PRO A 13 -3.18 -5.55 12.73
C PRO A 13 -3.24 -4.35 11.76
N PRO A 14 -2.79 -4.49 10.50
CA PRO A 14 -2.19 -5.68 9.90
C PRO A 14 -0.77 -5.96 10.42
N LEU A 15 -0.49 -7.23 10.71
CA LEU A 15 0.85 -7.70 11.03
C LEU A 15 1.59 -8.09 9.75
N ASN A 16 2.87 -7.73 9.68
CA ASN A 16 3.82 -8.34 8.75
C ASN A 16 4.77 -9.27 9.51
N ARG A 17 5.57 -10.07 8.79
CA ARG A 17 6.43 -11.08 9.43
C ARG A 17 7.43 -10.48 10.42
N ARG A 18 7.89 -9.24 10.18
CA ARG A 18 8.78 -8.51 11.10
C ARG A 18 8.05 -8.16 12.40
N LEU A 19 6.85 -7.59 12.32
CA LEU A 19 6.02 -7.22 13.47
C LEU A 19 5.58 -8.45 14.28
N ALA A 20 5.19 -9.54 13.61
CA ALA A 20 4.84 -10.80 14.28
C ALA A 20 6.04 -11.36 15.06
N ARG A 21 7.24 -11.35 14.46
CA ARG A 21 8.48 -11.78 15.13
C ARG A 21 8.80 -10.91 16.33
N GLU A 22 8.60 -9.60 16.21
CA GLU A 22 8.77 -8.63 17.30
C GLU A 22 7.77 -8.85 18.44
N LEU A 23 6.52 -9.22 18.13
CA LEU A 23 5.53 -9.56 19.16
C LEU A 23 5.93 -10.79 19.97
N VAL A 24 6.33 -11.86 19.27
CA VAL A 24 6.79 -13.09 19.93
C VAL A 24 8.02 -12.80 20.79
N SER A 25 9.03 -12.11 20.25
CA SER A 25 10.29 -11.84 20.96
C SER A 25 10.14 -10.93 22.18
N ARG A 26 9.06 -10.16 22.29
CA ARG A 26 8.76 -9.30 23.45
C ARG A 26 8.14 -10.05 24.63
N THR A 27 7.76 -11.31 24.44
CA THR A 27 7.26 -12.18 25.53
C THR A 27 8.41 -12.94 26.20
N ARG A 28 8.28 -13.25 27.48
CA ARG A 28 9.20 -14.14 28.21
C ARG A 28 9.09 -15.57 27.70
N ALA A 29 7.93 -15.96 27.18
CA ALA A 29 7.72 -17.22 26.49
C ALA A 29 8.64 -17.42 25.27
N ALA A 30 9.21 -16.36 24.69
CA ALA A 30 10.17 -16.46 23.58
C ALA A 30 11.35 -17.38 23.91
N HIS A 31 11.86 -17.37 25.15
CA HIS A 31 12.96 -18.25 25.55
C HIS A 31 12.55 -19.73 25.64
N LEU A 32 11.26 -20.02 25.81
CA LEU A 32 10.73 -21.39 25.82
C LEU A 32 10.63 -21.98 24.40
N LEU A 33 10.74 -21.16 23.36
CA LEU A 33 10.74 -21.61 21.97
C LEU A 33 12.13 -22.13 21.55
N GLU A 34 13.19 -21.75 22.28
CA GLU A 34 14.55 -22.18 22.01
C GLU A 34 14.79 -23.62 22.52
N PRO A 35 15.68 -24.41 21.89
CA PRO A 35 16.02 -25.72 22.39
C PRO A 35 16.56 -25.66 23.83
N TYR A 36 16.03 -26.49 24.73
CA TYR A 36 16.47 -26.56 26.12
C TYR A 36 16.76 -28.00 26.55
N ARG A 37 18.03 -28.29 26.88
CA ARG A 37 18.52 -29.63 27.25
C ARG A 37 18.18 -30.68 26.19
N HIS A 38 17.23 -31.58 26.49
CA HIS A 38 16.80 -32.66 25.60
C HIS A 38 15.47 -32.35 24.89
N ILE A 39 14.91 -31.16 25.12
CA ILE A 39 13.66 -30.71 24.50
C ILE A 39 14.04 -29.95 23.21
N PRO A 40 13.53 -30.38 22.05
CA PRO A 40 13.76 -29.66 20.79
C PRO A 40 13.11 -28.27 20.85
N GLY A 41 13.66 -27.33 20.08
CA GLY A 41 13.05 -26.01 19.93
C GLY A 41 11.75 -26.08 19.13
N VAL A 42 10.88 -25.10 19.36
CA VAL A 42 9.60 -24.97 18.67
C VAL A 42 9.81 -24.45 17.26
N GLU A 43 9.05 -24.98 16.30
CA GLU A 43 9.00 -24.46 14.94
C GLU A 43 8.36 -23.06 14.94
N THR A 44 9.19 -22.03 15.10
CA THR A 44 8.74 -20.66 15.38
C THR A 44 8.02 -20.05 14.17
N GLU A 45 8.31 -20.49 12.95
CA GLU A 45 7.66 -19.94 11.76
C GLU A 45 6.15 -20.25 11.73
N SER A 46 5.73 -21.41 12.22
CA SER A 46 4.32 -21.80 12.36
C SER A 46 3.54 -20.88 13.29
N ILE A 47 4.18 -20.42 14.39
CA ILE A 47 3.59 -19.43 15.29
C ILE A 47 3.44 -18.09 14.57
N LEU A 48 4.46 -17.65 13.82
CA LEU A 48 4.38 -16.41 13.05
C LEU A 48 3.29 -16.50 11.99
N ASP A 49 3.16 -17.64 11.31
CA ASP A 49 2.11 -17.88 10.32
C ASP A 49 0.73 -17.83 10.98
N ALA A 50 0.54 -18.43 12.15
CA ALA A 50 -0.72 -18.35 12.89
C ALA A 50 -1.07 -16.88 13.24
N LEU A 51 -0.12 -16.09 13.75
CA LEU A 51 -0.33 -14.67 14.03
C LEU A 51 -0.69 -13.87 12.78
N LEU A 52 -0.01 -14.14 11.66
CA LEU A 52 -0.32 -13.50 10.37
C LEU A 52 -1.73 -13.86 9.89
N ARG A 53 -2.15 -15.13 10.04
CA ARG A 53 -3.51 -15.59 9.67
C ARG A 53 -4.58 -14.96 10.54
N VAL A 54 -4.37 -14.84 11.85
CA VAL A 54 -5.27 -14.11 12.75
C VAL A 54 -5.37 -12.64 12.34
N SER A 55 -4.24 -12.00 12.04
CA SER A 55 -4.24 -10.62 11.56
C SER A 55 -4.99 -10.46 10.24
N GLU A 56 -4.80 -11.35 9.27
CA GLU A 56 -5.54 -11.33 7.99
C GLU A 56 -7.05 -11.48 8.23
N LEU A 57 -7.43 -12.36 9.15
CA LEU A 57 -8.81 -12.66 9.47
C LEU A 57 -9.52 -11.45 10.10
N VAL A 58 -8.91 -10.77 11.07
CA VAL A 58 -9.46 -9.53 11.69
C VAL A 58 -9.53 -8.37 10.69
N CYS A 59 -8.53 -8.26 9.80
CA CYS A 59 -8.57 -7.27 8.71
C CYS A 59 -9.76 -7.50 7.76
N ALA A 60 -10.06 -8.76 7.43
CA ALA A 60 -11.08 -9.12 6.46
C ALA A 60 -12.51 -9.12 7.02
N LEU A 61 -12.68 -9.34 8.33
CA LEU A 61 -13.97 -9.60 8.97
C LEU A 61 -14.28 -8.55 10.04
N PRO A 62 -14.93 -7.41 9.68
CA PRO A 62 -15.20 -6.30 10.61
C PRO A 62 -16.11 -6.68 11.77
N TRP A 63 -16.91 -7.74 11.63
CA TRP A 63 -17.81 -8.22 12.67
C TRP A 63 -17.12 -9.01 13.78
N ILE A 64 -15.81 -9.28 13.72
CA ILE A 64 -15.12 -9.96 14.82
C ILE A 64 -14.79 -8.97 15.92
N VAL A 65 -15.41 -9.19 17.08
CA VAL A 65 -15.25 -8.34 18.26
C VAL A 65 -14.14 -8.85 19.17
N ASP A 66 -14.04 -10.17 19.29
CA ASP A 66 -13.07 -10.82 20.15
C ASP A 66 -12.69 -12.21 19.59
N MET A 67 -11.44 -12.60 19.78
CA MET A 67 -10.93 -13.92 19.43
C MET A 67 -9.94 -14.39 20.49
N GLU A 68 -10.24 -15.54 21.09
CA GLU A 68 -9.35 -16.24 22.01
C GLU A 68 -8.95 -17.59 21.40
N ILE A 69 -7.65 -17.86 21.30
CA ILE A 69 -7.13 -19.17 20.90
C ILE A 69 -6.43 -19.78 22.12
N ASN A 70 -7.09 -20.75 22.75
CA ASN A 70 -6.62 -21.32 24.00
C ASN A 70 -7.31 -22.67 24.25
N PRO A 71 -6.58 -23.82 24.17
CA PRO A 71 -5.13 -23.92 24.10
C PRO A 71 -4.55 -23.75 22.70
N PHE A 72 -3.37 -23.11 22.64
CA PHE A 72 -2.49 -23.10 21.47
C PHE A 72 -1.21 -23.87 21.81
N ILE A 73 -0.96 -24.96 21.10
CA ILE A 73 0.18 -25.86 21.33
C ILE A 73 1.16 -25.69 20.18
N ALA A 74 2.46 -25.60 20.47
CA ALA A 74 3.50 -25.57 19.47
C ALA A 74 4.69 -26.43 19.90
N ASP A 75 5.25 -27.17 18.95
CA ASP A 75 6.38 -28.09 19.12
C ASP A 75 7.33 -28.01 17.90
N GLU A 76 8.28 -28.95 17.78
CA GLU A 76 9.24 -28.99 16.68
C GLU A 76 8.61 -29.27 15.30
N SER A 77 7.37 -29.76 15.27
CA SER A 77 6.64 -30.13 14.05
C SER A 77 5.70 -29.01 13.58
N GLY A 78 5.40 -28.03 14.42
CA GLY A 78 4.55 -26.88 14.09
C GLY A 78 3.67 -26.44 15.25
N CYS A 79 2.51 -25.86 14.93
CA CYS A 79 1.55 -25.39 15.92
C CYS A 79 0.11 -25.85 15.62
N ILE A 80 -0.69 -26.02 16.68
CA ILE A 80 -2.10 -26.42 16.63
C ILE A 80 -2.91 -25.54 17.58
N ALA A 81 -3.99 -24.95 17.07
CA ALA A 81 -5.06 -24.37 17.87
C ALA A 81 -6.03 -25.49 18.28
N VAL A 82 -6.00 -25.90 19.55
CA VAL A 82 -6.85 -26.99 20.07
C VAL A 82 -8.28 -26.51 20.30
N ASP A 83 -8.43 -25.26 20.74
CA ASP A 83 -9.71 -24.58 20.90
C ASP A 83 -9.57 -23.11 20.50
N ALA A 84 -10.65 -22.56 19.97
CA ALA A 84 -10.75 -21.17 19.57
C ALA A 84 -12.19 -20.67 19.76
N ARG A 85 -12.33 -19.54 20.47
CA ARG A 85 -13.59 -18.84 20.66
C ARG A 85 -13.55 -17.54 19.88
N VAL A 86 -14.59 -17.29 19.10
CA VAL A 86 -14.75 -16.04 18.34
C VAL A 86 -16.09 -15.43 18.70
N THR A 87 -16.07 -14.18 19.15
CA THR A 87 -17.26 -13.38 19.38
C THR A 87 -17.49 -12.48 18.17
N ILE A 88 -18.70 -12.52 17.62
CA ILE A 88 -19.08 -11.71 16.46
C ILE A 88 -20.21 -10.74 16.78
N ASP A 89 -20.19 -9.59 16.13
CA ASP A 89 -21.33 -8.69 16.02
C ASP A 89 -22.23 -9.14 14.86
N SER A 90 -23.37 -9.74 15.20
CA SER A 90 -24.33 -10.24 14.21
C SER A 90 -25.04 -9.12 13.44
N ASP A 91 -25.02 -7.89 13.92
CA ASP A 91 -25.72 -6.76 13.30
C ASP A 91 -24.86 -6.11 12.20
N SER A 92 -23.54 -6.39 12.18
CA SER A 92 -22.57 -5.79 11.26
C SER A 92 -21.91 -6.80 10.31
N LEU A 93 -22.67 -7.73 9.74
CA LEU A 93 -22.16 -8.79 8.84
C LEU A 93 -21.83 -8.32 7.40
N ALA A 94 -21.80 -7.01 7.16
CA ALA A 94 -21.42 -6.46 5.86
C ALA A 94 -19.90 -6.26 5.79
N PRO A 95 -19.22 -6.72 4.72
CA PRO A 95 -17.82 -6.38 4.50
C PRO A 95 -17.66 -4.85 4.38
N ASP A 96 -16.64 -4.31 5.03
CA ASP A 96 -16.24 -2.92 4.84
C ASP A 96 -15.01 -2.85 3.92
N PRO A 97 -15.17 -2.49 2.64
CA PRO A 97 -14.05 -2.42 1.70
C PRO A 97 -13.07 -1.28 2.03
N HIS A 98 -13.44 -0.39 2.95
CA HIS A 98 -12.61 0.73 3.40
C HIS A 98 -11.95 0.46 4.76
N PHE A 99 -12.19 -0.69 5.40
CA PHE A 99 -11.56 -1.05 6.68
C PHE A 99 -11.76 -0.02 7.80
N ASN A 100 -12.91 0.67 7.88
CA ASN A 100 -13.14 1.71 8.89
C ASN A 100 -13.12 1.18 10.33
N HIS A 101 -13.20 -0.14 10.52
CA HIS A 101 -13.04 -0.80 11.81
C HIS A 101 -11.57 -0.93 12.26
N MET A 102 -10.62 -0.62 11.38
CA MET A 102 -9.19 -0.79 11.61
C MET A 102 -8.51 0.54 11.93
N ALA A 103 -7.58 0.52 12.89
CA ALA A 103 -6.72 1.68 13.17
C ALA A 103 -5.60 1.87 12.12
N ILE A 104 -5.20 0.77 11.47
CA ILE A 104 -4.21 0.75 10.40
C ILE A 104 -4.83 -0.01 9.25
N HIS A 105 -4.98 0.63 8.08
CA HIS A 105 -5.63 0.00 6.95
C HIS A 105 -4.69 -1.03 6.31
N PRO A 106 -5.17 -2.28 6.09
CA PRO A 106 -4.39 -3.30 5.41
C PRO A 106 -4.12 -2.93 3.96
N TYR A 107 -3.15 -3.65 3.39
CA TYR A 107 -2.88 -3.58 1.97
C TYR A 107 -4.15 -3.86 1.15
N PRO A 108 -4.60 -2.93 0.28
CA PRO A 108 -5.87 -3.08 -0.43
C PRO A 108 -5.71 -4.00 -1.66
N ALA A 109 -5.60 -5.30 -1.41
CA ALA A 109 -5.38 -6.35 -2.43
C ALA A 109 -6.48 -6.36 -3.52
N GLN A 110 -7.68 -5.89 -3.20
CA GLN A 110 -8.77 -5.74 -4.17
C GLN A 110 -8.44 -4.79 -5.33
N LEU A 111 -7.42 -3.93 -5.20
CA LEU A 111 -6.96 -3.02 -6.24
C LEU A 111 -5.93 -3.65 -7.20
N GLU A 112 -5.44 -4.86 -6.94
CA GLU A 112 -4.50 -5.56 -7.82
C GLU A 112 -5.19 -6.04 -9.10
N ARG A 113 -4.65 -5.71 -10.27
CA ARG A 113 -5.21 -6.10 -11.57
C ARG A 113 -4.13 -6.37 -12.59
N VAL A 114 -4.38 -7.34 -13.45
CA VAL A 114 -3.56 -7.60 -14.64
C VAL A 114 -4.27 -6.98 -15.84
N GLU A 115 -3.60 -6.06 -16.52
CA GLU A 115 -4.10 -5.33 -17.69
C GLU A 115 -3.32 -5.72 -18.93
N ARG A 116 -4.02 -6.14 -19.99
CA ARG A 116 -3.41 -6.39 -21.30
C ARG A 116 -3.50 -5.16 -22.16
N MET A 117 -2.35 -4.61 -22.53
CA MET A 117 -2.27 -3.43 -23.38
C MET A 117 -2.52 -3.80 -24.84
N ARG A 118 -3.01 -2.84 -25.63
CA ARG A 118 -3.17 -2.99 -27.10
C ARG A 118 -1.85 -3.34 -27.81
N SER A 119 -0.72 -2.95 -27.23
CA SER A 119 0.62 -3.26 -27.72
C SER A 119 1.07 -4.71 -27.48
N GLY A 120 0.27 -5.55 -26.80
CA GLY A 120 0.64 -6.93 -26.44
C GLY A 120 1.32 -7.08 -25.08
N HIS A 121 1.97 -6.03 -24.56
CA HIS A 121 2.53 -6.00 -23.21
C HIS A 121 1.46 -6.23 -22.13
N THR A 122 1.85 -6.91 -21.05
CA THR A 122 1.00 -7.14 -19.87
C THR A 122 1.50 -6.30 -18.71
N LEU A 123 0.60 -5.57 -18.06
CA LEU A 123 0.87 -4.78 -16.87
C LEU A 123 0.25 -5.47 -15.65
N HIS A 124 1.02 -5.58 -14.58
CA HIS A 124 0.47 -5.87 -13.26
C HIS A 124 0.38 -4.56 -12.48
N ILE A 125 -0.85 -4.08 -12.26
CA ILE A 125 -1.12 -2.85 -11.53
C ILE A 125 -1.51 -3.22 -10.11
N ARG A 126 -0.83 -2.63 -9.13
CA ARG A 126 -1.13 -2.85 -7.71
C ARG A 126 -0.72 -1.65 -6.85
N PRO A 127 -1.28 -1.48 -5.64
CA PRO A 127 -0.74 -0.54 -4.68
C PRO A 127 0.74 -0.83 -4.36
N ILE A 128 1.54 0.23 -4.21
CA ILE A 128 2.94 0.14 -3.75
C ILE A 128 2.98 -0.42 -2.34
N ARG A 129 4.06 -1.10 -1.95
CA ARG A 129 4.30 -1.62 -0.61
C ARG A 129 5.67 -1.16 -0.10
N PRO A 130 5.94 -1.19 1.21
CA PRO A 130 7.26 -0.87 1.75
C PRO A 130 8.40 -1.69 1.12
N GLU A 131 8.14 -2.93 0.74
CA GLU A 131 9.10 -3.85 0.11
C GLU A 131 9.49 -3.43 -1.31
N ASP A 132 8.75 -2.52 -1.94
CA ASP A 132 9.04 -2.03 -3.30
C ASP A 132 10.15 -0.97 -3.34
N ALA A 133 10.82 -0.70 -2.22
CA ALA A 133 11.88 0.28 -2.10
C ALA A 133 12.94 0.14 -3.20
N ALA A 134 13.39 -1.09 -3.50
CA ALA A 134 14.37 -1.33 -4.56
C ALA A 134 13.81 -1.02 -5.97
N LEU A 135 12.53 -1.33 -6.20
CA LEU A 135 11.86 -1.05 -7.47
C LEU A 135 11.64 0.45 -7.68
N GLU A 136 11.29 1.19 -6.62
CA GLU A 136 11.09 2.65 -6.64
C GLU A 136 12.41 3.38 -6.95
N ILE A 137 13.52 2.97 -6.30
CA ILE A 137 14.85 3.50 -6.58
C ILE A 137 15.19 3.27 -8.06
N ALA A 138 15.08 2.02 -8.52
CA ALA A 138 15.41 1.67 -9.90
C ALA A 138 14.55 2.43 -10.92
N PHE A 139 13.28 2.68 -10.61
CA PHE A 139 12.39 3.47 -11.45
C PHE A 139 12.87 4.92 -11.57
N VAL A 140 13.12 5.59 -10.43
CA VAL A 140 13.57 6.99 -10.44
C VAL A 140 14.94 7.13 -11.11
N ASP A 141 15.85 6.17 -10.92
CA ASP A 141 17.17 6.18 -11.53
C ASP A 141 17.14 6.03 -13.06
N ARG A 142 16.13 5.31 -13.61
CA ARG A 142 15.92 5.19 -15.06
C ARG A 142 15.27 6.43 -15.69
N MET A 143 14.59 7.27 -14.91
CA MET A 143 13.95 8.46 -15.44
C MET A 143 14.97 9.50 -15.93
N SER A 144 14.68 10.09 -17.08
CA SER A 144 15.43 11.24 -17.59
C SER A 144 15.41 12.39 -16.60
N GLU A 145 16.44 13.25 -16.64
CA GLU A 145 16.52 14.45 -15.78
C GLU A 145 15.28 15.34 -15.95
N ARG A 146 14.78 15.46 -17.19
CA ARG A 146 13.55 16.20 -17.49
C ARG A 146 12.34 15.57 -16.78
N SER A 147 12.15 14.26 -16.90
CA SER A 147 11.01 13.57 -16.27
C SER A 147 11.07 13.65 -14.74
N ARG A 148 12.27 13.56 -14.15
CA ARG A 148 12.48 13.78 -12.70
C ARG A 148 12.16 15.21 -12.27
N TYR A 149 12.66 16.20 -13.00
CA TYR A 149 12.39 17.61 -12.73
C TYR A 149 10.89 17.90 -12.78
N MET A 150 10.21 17.41 -13.82
CA MET A 150 8.75 17.57 -13.98
C MET A 150 7.95 16.89 -12.87
N ARG A 151 8.46 15.81 -12.28
CA ARG A 151 7.77 15.04 -11.23
C ARG A 151 7.94 15.63 -9.82
N PHE A 152 9.13 16.16 -9.53
CA PHE A 152 9.52 16.59 -8.18
C PHE A 152 9.69 18.11 -8.05
N PHE A 153 9.49 18.87 -9.14
CA PHE A 153 9.75 20.32 -9.22
C PHE A 153 11.16 20.72 -8.78
N ASN A 154 12.09 19.75 -8.80
CA ASN A 154 13.45 19.90 -8.28
C ASN A 154 14.40 18.98 -9.02
N VAL A 155 15.69 19.33 -9.02
CA VAL A 155 16.75 18.47 -9.55
C VAL A 155 17.01 17.34 -8.57
N VAL A 156 16.42 16.18 -8.83
CA VAL A 156 16.58 14.97 -8.01
C VAL A 156 17.58 14.04 -8.68
N ARG A 157 18.77 13.84 -8.08
CA ARG A 157 19.78 12.90 -8.59
C ARG A 157 19.51 11.45 -8.21
N GLY A 158 18.83 11.23 -7.09
CA GLY A 158 18.41 9.95 -6.54
C GLY A 158 17.54 10.17 -5.31
N LEU A 159 16.87 9.14 -4.83
CA LEU A 159 15.99 9.23 -3.66
C LEU A 159 16.79 9.19 -2.35
N THR A 160 16.53 10.17 -1.47
CA THR A 160 17.02 10.09 -0.09
C THR A 160 16.24 9.02 0.69
N PRO A 161 16.77 8.47 1.79
CA PRO A 161 16.02 7.51 2.61
C PRO A 161 14.67 8.06 3.10
N ALA A 162 14.60 9.35 3.42
CA ALA A 162 13.36 10.00 3.84
C ALA A 162 12.34 10.12 2.69
N MET A 163 12.79 10.46 1.49
CA MET A 163 11.92 10.47 0.30
C MET A 163 11.44 9.05 -0.01
N LEU A 164 12.34 8.07 0.00
CA LEU A 164 11.99 6.68 -0.28
C LEU A 164 10.92 6.16 0.69
N ALA A 165 11.10 6.40 1.99
CA ALA A 165 10.10 6.04 2.99
C ALA A 165 8.74 6.71 2.73
N ARG A 166 8.72 8.02 2.41
CA ARG A 166 7.48 8.72 2.03
C ARG A 166 6.83 8.12 0.79
N LEU A 167 7.63 7.65 -0.16
CA LEU A 167 7.11 7.16 -1.43
C LEU A 167 6.58 5.72 -1.35
N THR A 168 7.05 4.90 -0.40
CA THR A 168 6.68 3.48 -0.29
C THR A 168 5.88 3.10 0.96
N GLN A 169 5.97 3.88 2.04
CA GLN A 169 5.21 3.66 3.27
C GLN A 169 3.95 4.54 3.25
N VAL A 170 2.94 4.06 2.54
CA VAL A 170 1.68 4.77 2.30
C VAL A 170 0.65 4.41 3.37
N ASP A 171 0.00 5.42 3.95
CA ASP A 171 -1.20 5.23 4.75
C ASP A 171 -2.41 5.02 3.84
N TYR A 172 -2.82 3.76 3.64
CA TYR A 172 -3.90 3.42 2.69
C TYR A 172 -5.28 3.93 3.10
N ASP A 173 -5.46 4.44 4.32
CA ASP A 173 -6.67 5.16 4.71
C ASP A 173 -6.83 6.42 3.85
N ARG A 174 -5.77 7.24 3.84
CA ARG A 174 -5.83 8.62 3.31
C ARG A 174 -5.16 8.78 1.96
N GLU A 175 -4.14 8.00 1.69
CA GLU A 175 -3.27 8.09 0.53
C GLU A 175 -3.32 6.80 -0.28
N LEU A 176 -2.94 6.90 -1.56
CA LEU A 176 -2.75 5.71 -2.39
C LEU A 176 -1.68 5.98 -3.42
N ALA A 177 -0.76 5.04 -3.62
CA ALA A 177 0.13 4.99 -4.76
C ALA A 177 -0.05 3.65 -5.48
N LEU A 178 -0.41 3.70 -6.76
CA LEU A 178 -0.50 2.56 -7.66
C LEU A 178 0.75 2.51 -8.53
N ILE A 179 1.37 1.34 -8.59
CA ILE A 179 2.47 1.04 -9.50
C ILE A 179 1.97 0.13 -10.63
N ALA A 180 2.41 0.40 -11.85
CA ALA A 180 2.30 -0.51 -12.99
C ALA A 180 3.65 -1.22 -13.16
N LEU A 181 3.64 -2.54 -13.06
CA LEU A 181 4.79 -3.40 -13.24
C LEU A 181 4.74 -4.05 -14.63
N SER A 182 5.86 -4.10 -15.35
CA SER A 182 5.96 -4.95 -16.54
C SER A 182 5.93 -6.42 -16.10
N ALA A 183 4.97 -7.18 -16.62
CA ALA A 183 4.77 -8.59 -16.28
C ALA A 183 5.07 -9.48 -17.50
N GLU A 184 6.29 -9.35 -18.05
CA GLU A 184 6.75 -10.21 -19.14
C GLU A 184 7.41 -11.49 -18.61
N THR A 185 7.10 -12.61 -19.24
CA THR A 185 7.55 -13.93 -18.81
C THR A 185 9.07 -14.02 -18.91
N GLY A 186 9.75 -14.23 -17.78
CA GLY A 186 11.21 -14.42 -17.72
C GLY A 186 12.01 -13.13 -17.49
N GLU A 187 11.36 -11.97 -17.43
CA GLU A 187 12.01 -10.71 -17.05
C GLU A 187 11.80 -10.36 -15.57
N ALA A 188 12.76 -9.64 -15.00
CA ALA A 188 12.58 -9.07 -13.68
C ALA A 188 11.46 -8.01 -13.71
N GLN A 189 10.56 -8.05 -12.72
CA GLN A 189 9.52 -7.04 -12.59
C GLN A 189 10.17 -5.67 -12.41
N GLN A 190 9.74 -4.69 -13.20
CA GLN A 190 10.13 -3.30 -13.07
C GLN A 190 8.90 -2.40 -13.11
N ILE A 191 8.95 -1.33 -12.33
CA ILE A 191 7.93 -0.29 -12.40
C ILE A 191 8.09 0.45 -13.73
N VAL A 192 7.01 0.54 -14.49
CA VAL A 192 6.92 1.28 -15.76
C VAL A 192 6.04 2.53 -15.65
N GLY A 193 5.32 2.67 -14.54
CA GLY A 193 4.58 3.87 -14.20
C GLY A 193 4.05 3.85 -12.78
N ILE A 194 3.87 5.04 -12.21
CA ILE A 194 3.31 5.25 -10.87
C ILE A 194 2.31 6.39 -10.94
N ALA A 195 1.15 6.23 -10.31
CA ALA A 195 0.25 7.33 -10.01
C ALA A 195 -0.13 7.28 -8.53
N ARG A 196 -0.23 8.44 -7.88
CA ARG A 196 -0.58 8.51 -6.47
C ARG A 196 -1.43 9.73 -6.15
N PHE A 197 -2.21 9.66 -5.08
CA PHE A 197 -2.84 10.82 -4.47
C PHE A 197 -2.54 10.91 -2.97
N ALA A 198 -2.58 12.13 -2.44
CA ALA A 198 -2.55 12.44 -1.02
C ALA A 198 -3.62 13.50 -0.69
N PRO A 199 -4.18 13.50 0.55
CA PRO A 199 -5.18 14.49 0.94
C PRO A 199 -4.61 15.91 0.91
N ASN A 200 -5.42 16.86 0.45
CA ASN A 200 -5.17 18.27 0.69
C ASN A 200 -5.59 18.66 2.12
N PRO A 201 -5.09 19.78 2.65
CA PRO A 201 -5.46 20.26 3.99
C PRO A 201 -6.96 20.55 4.19
N ASP A 202 -7.73 20.69 3.10
CA ASP A 202 -9.17 20.93 3.15
C ASP A 202 -9.99 19.69 3.56
N GLY A 203 -9.39 18.49 3.52
CA GLY A 203 -10.05 17.23 3.86
C GLY A 203 -11.11 16.75 2.86
N GLU A 204 -11.35 17.49 1.79
CA GLU A 204 -12.37 17.16 0.77
C GLU A 204 -11.74 16.84 -0.59
N SER A 205 -10.53 17.33 -0.84
CA SER A 205 -9.81 17.13 -2.09
C SER A 205 -8.48 16.41 -1.89
N CYS A 206 -7.96 15.85 -2.97
CA CYS A 206 -6.66 15.18 -2.97
C CYS A 206 -5.77 15.70 -4.10
N GLU A 207 -4.49 15.86 -3.83
CA GLU A 207 -3.48 16.16 -4.84
C GLU A 207 -2.99 14.85 -5.47
N PHE A 208 -2.89 14.80 -6.80
CA PHE A 208 -2.33 13.66 -7.50
C PHE A 208 -0.98 13.97 -8.13
N ALA A 209 -0.22 12.90 -8.36
CA ALA A 209 0.90 12.96 -9.27
C ALA A 209 1.15 11.64 -9.98
N VAL A 210 1.66 11.73 -11.21
CA VAL A 210 1.90 10.60 -12.10
C VAL A 210 3.28 10.71 -12.74
N ALA A 211 3.98 9.57 -12.83
CA ALA A 211 5.26 9.43 -13.53
C ALA A 211 5.24 8.14 -14.34
N ILE A 212 5.70 8.19 -15.58
CA ILE A 212 5.80 7.02 -16.47
C ILE A 212 7.26 6.91 -16.92
N ASP A 213 7.76 5.68 -17.00
CA ASP A 213 9.08 5.40 -17.54
C ASP A 213 9.16 5.92 -18.99
N ASP A 214 10.27 6.60 -19.32
CA ASP A 214 10.42 7.27 -20.61
C ASP A 214 10.26 6.33 -21.81
N GLN A 215 10.64 5.05 -21.68
CA GLN A 215 10.50 4.03 -22.73
C GLN A 215 9.07 3.52 -22.92
N TRP A 216 8.24 3.71 -21.89
CA TRP A 216 6.85 3.27 -21.83
C TRP A 216 5.85 4.41 -22.03
N ASN A 217 6.35 5.63 -22.22
CA ASN A 217 5.54 6.81 -22.48
C ASN A 217 4.68 6.66 -23.75
N ARG A 218 3.55 7.38 -23.76
CA ARG A 218 2.56 7.41 -24.87
C ARG A 218 1.92 6.05 -25.21
N ARG A 219 1.98 5.07 -24.31
CA ARG A 219 1.29 3.77 -24.45
C ARG A 219 -0.04 3.67 -23.68
N GLY A 220 -0.49 4.77 -23.07
CA GLY A 220 -1.76 4.83 -22.32
C GLY A 220 -1.66 4.45 -20.83
N ILE A 221 -0.47 4.13 -20.33
CA ILE A 221 -0.26 3.71 -18.92
C ILE A 221 -0.72 4.78 -17.93
N ALA A 222 -0.39 6.04 -18.19
CA ALA A 222 -0.83 7.14 -17.33
C ALA A 222 -2.36 7.24 -17.25
N THR A 223 -3.04 7.06 -18.39
CA THR A 223 -4.51 7.05 -18.43
C THR A 223 -5.07 5.92 -17.58
N ILE A 224 -4.56 4.69 -17.76
CA ILE A 224 -5.00 3.52 -16.98
C ILE A 224 -4.78 3.77 -15.47
N LEU A 225 -3.58 4.19 -15.07
CA LEU A 225 -3.27 4.45 -13.67
C LEU A 225 -4.16 5.54 -13.08
N MET A 226 -4.39 6.63 -13.82
CA MET A 226 -5.23 7.74 -13.35
C MET A 226 -6.71 7.35 -13.24
N GLU A 227 -7.25 6.56 -14.16
CA GLU A 227 -8.63 6.07 -14.08
C GLU A 227 -8.86 5.25 -12.80
N ARG A 228 -7.91 4.35 -12.49
CA ARG A 228 -7.93 3.59 -11.23
C ARG A 228 -7.79 4.49 -10.01
N LEU A 229 -6.95 5.51 -10.12
CA LEU A 229 -6.75 6.48 -9.05
C LEU A 229 -8.03 7.27 -8.76
N PHE A 230 -8.82 7.62 -9.79
CA PHE A 230 -10.13 8.25 -9.61
C PHE A 230 -11.14 7.31 -8.93
N GLU A 231 -11.20 6.04 -9.33
CA GLU A 231 -12.07 5.03 -8.68
C GLU A 231 -11.75 4.92 -7.19
N ALA A 232 -10.46 4.82 -6.84
CA ALA A 232 -10.02 4.71 -5.46
C ALA A 232 -10.25 5.98 -4.62
N ALA A 233 -10.09 7.16 -5.23
CA ALA A 233 -10.36 8.43 -4.57
C ALA A 233 -11.86 8.65 -4.32
N ARG A 234 -12.72 8.24 -5.27
CA ARG A 234 -14.20 8.25 -5.09
C ARG A 234 -14.65 7.35 -3.96
N GLY A 235 -14.09 6.14 -3.85
CA GLY A 235 -14.38 5.23 -2.74
C GLY A 235 -14.11 5.88 -1.37
N ARG A 236 -13.04 6.68 -1.30
CA ARG A 236 -12.65 7.46 -0.11
C ARG A 236 -13.38 8.80 0.04
N ARG A 237 -14.41 9.06 -0.77
CA ARG A 237 -15.27 10.26 -0.70
C ARG A 237 -14.56 11.59 -0.97
N TYR A 238 -13.40 11.59 -1.62
CA TYR A 238 -12.85 12.83 -2.14
C TYR A 238 -13.76 13.38 -3.25
N SER A 239 -14.11 14.65 -3.16
CA SER A 239 -15.01 15.33 -4.11
C SER A 239 -14.25 15.87 -5.32
N ARG A 240 -12.95 16.13 -5.17
CA ARG A 240 -12.12 16.78 -6.17
C ARG A 240 -10.69 16.26 -6.14
N MET A 241 -10.09 16.10 -7.32
CA MET A 241 -8.67 15.77 -7.49
C MET A 241 -7.94 16.94 -8.16
N THR A 242 -6.80 17.34 -7.61
CA THR A 242 -6.02 18.51 -8.05
C THR A 242 -4.58 18.14 -8.37
N GLY A 243 -3.91 18.93 -9.20
CA GLY A 243 -2.48 18.79 -9.44
C GLY A 243 -1.87 20.08 -9.94
N VAL A 244 -0.60 20.28 -9.62
CA VAL A 244 0.22 21.39 -10.12
C VAL A 244 1.01 20.90 -11.32
N VAL A 245 1.10 21.69 -12.40
CA VAL A 245 1.81 21.32 -13.62
C VAL A 245 2.62 22.51 -14.13
N LEU A 246 3.89 22.26 -14.50
CA LEU A 246 4.71 23.24 -15.21
C LEU A 246 4.13 23.54 -16.60
N PRO A 247 4.07 24.81 -17.06
CA PRO A 247 3.54 25.18 -18.37
C PRO A 247 4.18 24.42 -19.54
N GLU A 248 5.46 24.07 -19.42
CA GLU A 248 6.25 23.37 -20.44
C GLU A 248 6.00 21.85 -20.47
N ASN A 249 5.15 21.33 -19.58
CA ASN A 249 4.80 19.91 -19.52
C ASN A 249 3.61 19.59 -20.44
N ASP A 250 3.81 19.77 -21.75
CA ASP A 250 2.79 19.51 -22.78
C ASP A 250 2.21 18.09 -22.72
N SER A 251 3.00 17.12 -22.24
CA SER A 251 2.54 15.74 -22.07
C SER A 251 1.48 15.65 -20.97
N MET A 252 1.76 16.21 -19.79
CA MET A 252 0.84 16.22 -18.67
C MET A 252 -0.39 17.08 -18.95
N LEU A 253 -0.22 18.23 -19.59
CA LEU A 253 -1.33 19.09 -19.99
C LEU A 253 -2.28 18.35 -20.97
N ARG A 254 -1.74 17.63 -21.95
CA ARG A 254 -2.57 16.79 -22.86
C ARG A 254 -3.27 15.65 -22.11
N LEU A 255 -2.58 14.98 -21.19
CA LEU A 255 -3.20 13.95 -20.34
C LEU A 255 -4.34 14.56 -19.51
N ALA A 256 -4.13 15.73 -18.91
CA ALA A 256 -5.13 16.43 -18.12
C ALA A 256 -6.38 16.77 -18.96
N ALA A 257 -6.19 17.25 -20.19
CA ALA A 257 -7.30 17.51 -21.11
C ALA A 257 -8.05 16.24 -21.50
N GLN A 258 -7.34 15.15 -21.81
CA GLN A 258 -7.95 13.84 -22.12
C GLN A 258 -8.75 13.28 -20.94
N LEU A 259 -8.27 13.54 -19.72
CA LEU A 259 -8.91 13.13 -18.48
C LEU A 259 -9.86 14.21 -17.93
N ASN A 260 -10.36 15.13 -18.75
CA ASN A 260 -11.36 16.13 -18.37
C ASN A 260 -11.01 16.95 -17.11
N PHE A 261 -9.74 17.27 -16.90
CA PHE A 261 -9.34 18.28 -15.92
C PHE A 261 -9.59 19.68 -16.48
N THR A 262 -10.12 20.56 -15.64
CA THR A 262 -10.14 22.00 -15.87
C THR A 262 -8.80 22.61 -15.52
N ARG A 263 -8.36 23.61 -16.29
CA ARG A 263 -7.10 24.33 -16.06
C ARG A 263 -7.38 25.72 -15.50
N SER A 264 -6.61 26.14 -14.52
CA SER A 264 -6.53 27.50 -14.02
C SER A 264 -5.06 27.90 -13.82
N ARG A 265 -4.81 29.18 -13.58
CA ARG A 265 -3.51 29.61 -13.05
C ARG A 265 -3.49 29.31 -11.56
N ASP A 266 -2.33 28.96 -11.03
CA ASP A 266 -2.14 28.91 -9.59
C ASP A 266 -2.27 30.32 -8.99
N GLU A 267 -2.85 30.42 -7.79
CA GLU A 267 -3.09 31.70 -7.11
C GLU A 267 -1.81 32.24 -6.46
N ASP A 268 -0.94 31.34 -5.98
CA ASP A 268 0.29 31.68 -5.27
C ASP A 268 1.47 31.86 -6.23
N ASP A 269 1.54 31.05 -7.30
CA ASP A 269 2.56 31.15 -8.35
C ASP A 269 1.94 31.15 -9.76
N PRO A 270 1.69 32.33 -10.37
CA PRO A 270 1.12 32.42 -11.71
C PRO A 270 1.95 31.76 -12.83
N ALA A 271 3.20 31.35 -12.56
CA ALA A 271 4.00 30.56 -13.48
C ALA A 271 3.60 29.07 -13.50
N LEU A 272 2.76 28.61 -12.57
CA LEU A 272 2.27 27.24 -12.49
C LEU A 272 0.84 27.13 -13.03
N VAL A 273 0.54 25.98 -13.62
CA VAL A 273 -0.80 25.63 -14.10
C VAL A 273 -1.44 24.68 -13.11
N MET A 274 -2.56 25.10 -12.53
CA MET A 274 -3.40 24.24 -11.71
C MET A 274 -4.37 23.47 -12.58
N ILE A 275 -4.50 22.17 -12.29
CA ILE A 275 -5.49 21.31 -12.91
C ILE A 275 -6.38 20.69 -11.84
N ALA A 276 -7.68 20.70 -12.07
CA ALA A 276 -8.67 20.14 -11.16
C ALA A 276 -9.72 19.31 -11.89
N ARG A 277 -10.19 18.23 -11.27
CA ARG A 277 -11.27 17.38 -11.77
C ARG A 277 -12.26 17.07 -10.65
N SER A 278 -13.56 17.23 -10.94
CA SER A 278 -14.63 16.72 -10.07
C SER A 278 -14.63 15.19 -10.08
N LEU A 279 -14.71 14.59 -8.89
CA LEU A 279 -14.85 13.15 -8.69
C LEU A 279 -16.31 12.74 -8.43
N LEU A 280 -17.19 13.71 -8.16
CA LEU A 280 -18.65 13.54 -8.07
C LEU A 280 -19.25 13.18 -9.44
#